data_AF-A0A0C3QW86-F1
#
_entry.id   AF-A0A0C3QW86-F1
#
_cell.length_a   1.000
_cell.length_b   1.000
_cell.length_c   1.000
_cell.angle_alpha   90.00
_cell.angle_beta   90.00
_cell.angle_gamma   90.00
#
_symmetry.space_group_name_H-M   'P 1'
#
loop_
_entity.id
_entity.type
_entity.pdbx_description
1 polymer ?
#
loop_
_entity_poly.entity_id
_entity_poly.type
_entity_poly.pdbx_seq_one_letter_code
_entity_poly.pdbx_strand_id
1 'polypeptide(L)'
;RGGKLRDLMNMPVDIFTEICFYLGPHDLRRLALTSKRLWDILMTKEVRHIWKATLASVPDLPECPSDLNEPQYICLLYSSECYTIVSPISI
;
A
#
# COMPACT_ATOMS: atom_id res chain seq x y z
N ARG A 1 -10.72 -2.92 -26.04
CA ARG A 1 -11.25 -1.72 -25.34
C ARG A 1 -10.38 -1.45 -24.11
N GLY A 2 -9.91 -0.21 -23.91
CA GLY A 2 -9.19 0.17 -22.69
C GLY A 2 -10.12 0.77 -21.66
N GLY A 3 -9.88 0.50 -20.38
CA GLY A 3 -10.54 1.22 -19.30
C GLY A 3 -10.12 2.70 -19.32
N LYS A 4 -10.96 3.58 -18.78
CA LYS A 4 -10.76 5.04 -18.75
C LYS A 4 -9.48 5.47 -18.02
N LEU A 5 -8.92 4.62 -17.17
CA LEU A 5 -7.72 4.89 -16.37
C LEU A 5 -6.47 4.15 -16.88
N ARG A 6 -6.44 3.74 -18.16
CA ARG A 6 -5.28 3.03 -18.74
C ARG A 6 -3.99 3.83 -18.59
N ASP A 7 -4.07 5.14 -18.76
CA ASP A 7 -2.89 6.03 -18.74
C ASP A 7 -2.36 6.31 -17.33
N LEU A 8 -3.14 5.99 -16.29
CA LEU A 8 -2.65 6.04 -14.91
C LEU A 8 -1.41 5.16 -14.74
N MET A 9 -1.38 4.00 -15.41
CA MET A 9 -0.26 3.07 -15.35
C MET A 9 0.89 3.42 -16.30
N ASN A 10 0.74 4.47 -17.12
CA ASN A 10 1.77 4.98 -18.03
C ASN A 10 2.46 6.23 -17.46
N MET A 11 1.97 6.76 -16.34
CA MET A 11 2.56 7.88 -15.62
C MET A 11 3.91 7.49 -14.99
N PRO A 12 4.86 8.43 -14.85
CA PRO A 12 6.06 8.22 -14.04
C PRO A 12 5.69 7.77 -12.61
N VAL A 13 6.45 6.82 -12.08
CA VAL A 13 6.19 6.24 -10.76
C VAL A 13 6.15 7.32 -9.68
N ASP A 14 7.05 8.30 -9.75
CA ASP A 14 7.14 9.38 -8.75
C ASP A 14 5.83 10.19 -8.63
N ILE A 15 5.18 10.51 -9.75
CA ILE A 15 3.91 11.26 -9.75
C ILE A 15 2.79 10.37 -9.21
N PHE A 16 2.78 9.08 -9.58
CA PHE A 16 1.81 8.13 -9.05
C PHE A 16 1.95 7.97 -7.53
N THR A 17 3.18 7.90 -7.02
CA THR A 17 3.47 7.76 -5.60
C THR A 17 3.16 9.04 -4.82
N GLU A 18 3.36 10.21 -5.43
CA GLU A 18 2.92 11.50 -4.85
C GLU A 18 1.40 11.53 -4.66
N ILE A 19 0.61 11.05 -5.63
CA ILE A 19 -0.84 10.93 -5.46
C ILE A 19 -1.17 9.97 -4.30
N CYS A 20 -0.47 8.84 -4.23
CA CYS A 20 -0.68 7.85 -3.17
C CYS A 20 -0.32 8.38 -1.77
N PHE A 21 0.61 9.33 -1.66
CA PHE A 21 0.99 9.96 -0.40
C PHE A 21 -0.17 10.71 0.27
N TYR A 22 -1.10 11.25 -0.52
CA TYR A 22 -2.29 11.94 0.01
C TYR A 22 -3.46 10.99 0.35
N LEU A 23 -3.30 9.68 0.14
CA LEU A 23 -4.35 8.71 0.45
C LEU A 23 -4.33 8.32 1.92
N GLY A 24 -5.52 8.20 2.51
CA GLY A 24 -5.67 7.59 3.83
C GLY A 24 -5.39 6.08 3.80
N PRO A 25 -5.18 5.45 4.97
CA PRO A 25 -4.81 4.03 5.07
C PRO A 25 -5.81 3.09 4.41
N HIS A 26 -7.10 3.39 4.53
CA HIS A 26 -8.16 2.60 3.93
C HIS A 26 -8.10 2.65 2.40
N ASP A 27 -7.89 3.83 1.82
CA ASP A 27 -7.90 4.03 0.37
C ASP A 27 -6.61 3.51 -0.27
N LEU A 28 -5.47 3.73 0.40
CA LEU A 28 -4.17 3.19 -0.02
C LEU A 28 -4.19 1.66 -0.09
N ARG A 29 -4.77 1.00 0.93
CA ARG A 29 -4.99 -0.46 0.92
C ARG A 29 -5.85 -0.88 -0.27
N ARG A 30 -7.02 -0.26 -0.44
CA ARG A 30 -7.95 -0.60 -1.52
C ARG A 30 -7.27 -0.45 -2.88
N LEU A 31 -6.54 0.65 -3.09
CA LEU A 31 -5.80 0.90 -4.30
C LEU A 31 -4.78 -0.21 -4.58
N ALA A 32 -3.96 -0.55 -3.59
CA ALA A 32 -2.97 -1.63 -3.70
C ALA A 32 -3.63 -2.96 -4.10
N LEU A 33 -4.79 -3.28 -3.53
CA LEU A 33 -5.50 -4.54 -3.79
C LEU A 33 -6.29 -4.57 -5.10
N THR A 34 -6.47 -3.44 -5.80
CA THR A 34 -7.24 -3.42 -7.06
C THR A 34 -6.54 -4.12 -8.23
N SER A 35 -5.21 -4.19 -8.22
CA SER A 35 -4.42 -4.80 -9.29
C SER A 35 -3.07 -5.28 -8.77
N LYS A 36 -2.63 -6.45 -9.23
CA LYS A 36 -1.29 -6.97 -8.94
C LYS A 36 -0.18 -5.95 -9.27
N ARG A 37 -0.31 -5.21 -10.37
CA ARG A 37 0.69 -4.21 -10.77
C ARG A 37 0.73 -3.01 -9.80
N LEU A 38 -0.42 -2.59 -9.27
CA LEU A 38 -0.48 -1.53 -8.27
C LEU A 38 0.11 -2.00 -6.94
N TRP A 39 -0.21 -3.24 -6.56
CA TRP A 39 0.38 -3.89 -5.40
C TRP A 39 1.91 -3.97 -5.50
N ASP A 40 2.44 -4.44 -6.64
CA ASP A 40 3.88 -4.58 -6.86
C ASP A 40 4.61 -3.23 -6.75
N ILE A 41 4.03 -2.15 -7.31
CA ILE A 41 4.59 -0.79 -7.20
C ILE A 41 4.54 -0.30 -5.75
N LEU A 42 3.41 -0.50 -5.06
CA LEU A 42 3.22 0.01 -3.71
C LEU A 42 3.98 -0.80 -2.65
N MET A 43 4.46 -2.00 -2.97
CA MET A 43 5.24 -2.85 -2.06
C MET A 43 6.76 -2.66 -2.18
N THR A 44 7.23 -1.77 -3.07
CA THR A 44 8.68 -1.55 -3.21
C THR A 44 9.27 -0.78 -2.03
N LYS A 45 10.60 -0.85 -1.88
CA LYS A 45 11.29 -0.17 -0.77
C LYS A 45 11.24 1.35 -0.91
N GLU A 46 11.24 1.83 -2.14
CA GLU A 46 11.27 3.26 -2.49
C GLU A 46 10.03 3.99 -1.99
N VAL A 47 8.88 3.30 -1.98
CA VAL A 47 7.57 3.86 -1.59
C VAL A 47 7.19 3.56 -0.15
N ARG A 48 8.06 2.91 0.62
CA ARG A 48 7.81 2.58 2.04
C ARG A 48 7.46 3.81 2.89
N HIS A 49 8.05 4.95 2.55
CA HIS A 49 7.81 6.22 3.23
C HIS A 49 6.32 6.63 3.20
N ILE A 50 5.59 6.28 2.14
CA ILE A 50 4.14 6.54 2.03
C ILE A 50 3.38 5.78 3.11
N TRP A 51 3.65 4.49 3.27
CA TRP A 51 3.00 3.66 4.28
C TRP A 51 3.30 4.13 5.70
N LYS A 52 4.55 4.52 5.97
CA LYS A 52 4.95 5.11 7.26
C LYS A 52 4.20 6.41 7.56
N ALA A 53 4.16 7.32 6.58
CA ALA A 53 3.43 8.58 6.72
C ALA A 53 1.93 8.33 6.93
N THR A 54 1.37 7.36 6.21
CA THR A 54 -0.02 6.95 6.32
C THR A 54 -0.34 6.40 7.72
N LEU A 55 0.50 5.51 8.27
CA LEU A 55 0.35 5.01 9.64
C LEU A 55 0.48 6.14 10.68
N ALA A 56 1.45 7.03 10.52
CA ALA A 56 1.68 8.14 11.44
C ALA A 56 0.51 9.16 11.46
N SER A 57 -0.32 9.17 10.42
CA SER A 57 -1.53 10.01 10.37
C SER A 57 -2.69 9.47 11.21
N VAL A 58 -2.62 8.21 11.67
CA VAL A 58 -3.69 7.58 12.45
C VAL A 58 -3.42 7.80 13.95
N PRO A 59 -4.27 8.55 14.67
CA PRO A 59 -4.09 8.77 16.10
C PRO A 59 -4.26 7.48 16.89
N ASP A 60 -3.51 7.36 17.99
CA ASP A 60 -3.55 6.24 18.93
C ASP A 60 -3.27 4.85 18.32
N LEU A 61 -2.67 4.81 17.13
CA LEU A 61 -2.28 3.56 16.49
C LEU A 61 -1.00 2.99 17.13
N PRO A 62 -0.98 1.70 17.52
CA PRO A 62 0.24 1.09 18.00
C PRO A 62 1.31 1.04 16.90
N GLU A 63 2.56 0.94 17.33
CA GLU A 63 3.66 0.75 16.39
C GLU A 63 3.48 -0.53 15.58
N CYS A 64 3.99 -0.52 14.35
CA CYS A 64 3.98 -1.70 13.48
C CYS A 64 4.71 -2.86 14.19
N PRO A 65 4.06 -4.01 14.39
CA PRO A 65 4.70 -5.19 14.97
C PRO A 65 5.96 -5.62 14.21
N SER A 66 6.95 -6.19 14.91
CA SER A 66 8.25 -6.57 14.32
C SER A 66 8.17 -7.68 13.26
N ASP A 67 7.09 -8.46 13.28
CA ASP A 67 6.77 -9.52 12.32
C ASP A 67 6.13 -8.97 11.03
N LEU A 68 5.74 -7.70 10.99
CA LEU A 68 5.06 -7.07 9.87
C LEU A 68 5.84 -5.89 9.32
N ASN A 69 5.69 -5.65 8.02
CA ASN A 69 5.99 -4.34 7.43
C ASN A 69 4.75 -3.44 7.40
N GLU A 70 4.97 -2.14 7.20
CA GLU A 70 3.93 -1.12 7.24
C GLU A 70 2.76 -1.39 6.26
N PRO A 71 3.02 -1.80 5.00
CA PRO A 71 1.95 -2.25 4.10
C PRO A 71 1.14 -3.44 4.64
N GLN A 72 1.80 -4.47 5.16
CA GLN A 72 1.13 -5.65 5.74
C GLN A 72 0.28 -5.26 6.96
N TYR A 73 0.79 -4.36 7.79
CA TYR A 73 0.08 -3.87 8.97
C TYR A 73 -1.17 -3.06 8.59
N ILE A 74 -1.09 -2.16 7.61
CA ILE A 74 -2.27 -1.46 7.08
C ILE A 74 -3.26 -2.45 6.45
N CYS A 75 -2.77 -3.44 5.69
CA CYS A 75 -3.63 -4.47 5.12
C CYS A 75 -4.40 -5.22 6.21
N LEU A 76 -3.75 -5.59 7.30
CA LEU A 76 -4.35 -6.28 8.44
C LEU A 76 -5.37 -5.40 9.18
N LEU A 77 -5.00 -4.16 9.52
CA LEU A 77 -5.85 -3.23 10.27
C LEU A 77 -7.17 -2.91 9.55
N TYR A 78 -7.12 -2.78 8.23
CA TYR A 78 -8.26 -2.35 7.43
C TYR A 78 -8.92 -3.49 6.64
N SER A 79 -8.59 -4.75 6.94
CA SER A 79 -9.25 -5.90 6.32
C SER A 79 -10.58 -6.23 6.99
N SER A 80 -11.59 -6.55 6.19
CA SER A 80 -12.80 -7.26 6.66
C SER A 80 -12.64 -8.79 6.60
N GLU A 81 -11.62 -9.25 5.88
CA GLU A 81 -11.36 -10.66 5.57
C GLU A 81 -10.08 -11.15 6.27
N CYS A 82 -9.93 -12.47 6.44
CA CYS A 82 -8.66 -13.04 6.89
C CYS A 82 -7.56 -12.73 5.85
N TYR A 83 -6.61 -11.88 6.21
CA TYR A 83 -5.45 -11.56 5.39
C TYR A 83 -4.31 -12.51 5.73
N THR A 84 -3.91 -13.37 4.78
CA THR A 84 -2.69 -14.16 4.93
C THR A 84 -1.49 -13.26 4.63
N ILE A 85 -0.69 -12.98 5.66
CA ILE A 85 0.59 -12.32 5.48
C ILE A 85 1.49 -13.33 4.76
N VAL A 86 1.59 -13.21 3.44
CA VAL A 86 2.59 -13.95 2.68
C VAL A 86 3.93 -13.28 2.99
N SER A 87 4.61 -13.76 4.03
CA SER A 87 6.01 -13.39 4.24
C SER A 87 6.78 -13.74 2.97
N PRO A 88 7.61 -12.85 2.42
CA PRO A 88 8.52 -13.24 1.36
C PRO A 88 9.35 -14.38 1.91
N ILE A 89 9.32 -15.53 1.23
CA ILE A 89 10.21 -16.65 1.52
C ILE A 89 11.62 -16.06 1.49
N SER A 90 12.29 -16.05 2.64
CA SER A 90 13.74 -15.89 2.70
C SER A 90 14.31 -17.05 1.88
N ILE A 91 14.66 -16.79 0.63
CA ILE A 91 15.56 -17.63 -0.17
C ILE A 91 16.95 -17.06 0.03
#